data_AF-A0A0W0R454-F1
#
_entry.id   AF-A0A0W0R454-F1
#
_cell.length_a   1.000
_cell.length_b   1.000
_cell.length_c   1.000
_cell.angle_alpha   90.00
_cell.angle_beta   90.00
_cell.angle_gamma   90.00
#
_symmetry.space_group_name_H-M   'P 1'
#
loop_
_entity.id
_entity.type
_entity.pdbx_description
1 polymer ?
#
loop_
_entity_poly.entity_id
_entity_poly.type
_entity_poly.pdbx_seq_one_letter_code
_entity_poly.pdbx_strand_id
1 'polypeptide(L)' 'MIRILTLLFITTLSFTANADDALSSTDTQDQQNDQQTCYQQRISDCMNKCASSDASDDCESLCEENSRNECKDAGE' A
#
# COMPACT_ATOMS: atom_id res chain seq x y z
N MET A 1 -44.22 -13.20 19.20
CA MET A 1 -43.23 -13.27 18.09
C MET A 1 -42.68 -11.89 17.74
N ILE A 2 -43.53 -10.88 17.48
CA ILE A 2 -43.11 -9.49 17.19
C ILE A 2 -42.23 -8.84 18.28
N ARG A 3 -42.46 -9.14 19.58
CA ARG A 3 -41.66 -8.59 20.69
C ARG A 3 -40.22 -9.13 20.79
N ILE A 4 -39.97 -10.34 20.26
CA ILE A 4 -38.60 -10.91 20.22
C ILE A 4 -37.84 -10.27 19.06
N LEU A 5 -38.52 -10.01 17.94
CA LEU A 5 -37.96 -9.33 16.77
C LEU A 5 -37.52 -7.89 17.08
N THR A 6 -38.25 -7.15 17.92
CA THR A 6 -37.85 -5.78 18.33
C THR A 6 -36.64 -5.76 19.26
N LEU A 7 -36.46 -6.76 20.11
CA LEU A 7 -35.28 -6.84 20.99
C LEU A 7 -34.00 -7.13 20.20
N LEU A 8 -34.10 -7.94 19.14
CA LEU A 8 -32.99 -8.32 18.25
C LEU A 8 -32.51 -7.14 17.39
N PHE A 9 -33.41 -6.20 17.07
CA PHE A 9 -33.10 -5.03 16.25
C PHE A 9 -32.40 -3.90 17.04
N ILE A 10 -32.58 -3.85 18.36
CA ILE A 10 -31.99 -2.79 19.22
C ILE A 10 -30.53 -3.11 19.54
N THR A 11 -30.13 -4.39 19.56
CA THR A 11 -28.75 -4.81 19.86
C THR A 11 -27.74 -4.56 18.74
N THR A 12 -28.19 -4.32 17.49
CA THR A 12 -27.29 -4.08 16.36
C THR A 12 -26.84 -2.62 16.24
N LEU A 13 -27.45 -1.70 16.99
CA LEU A 13 -27.13 -0.26 16.94
C LEU A 13 -26.00 0.14 17.89
N SER A 14 -25.51 -0.79 18.74
CA SER A 14 -24.42 -0.52 19.69
C SER A 14 -23.02 -0.74 19.12
N PHE A 15 -22.90 -1.15 17.86
CA PHE A 15 -21.62 -1.28 17.14
C PHE A 15 -21.32 -0.04 16.30
N THR A 16 -21.42 1.16 16.89
CA THR A 16 -20.63 2.28 16.38
C THR A 16 -19.23 2.09 16.94
N ALA A 17 -18.44 1.24 16.27
CA ALA A 17 -17.01 1.23 16.46
C ALA A 17 -16.54 2.67 16.25
N ASN A 18 -16.08 3.31 17.32
CA ASN A 18 -15.19 4.45 17.16
C ASN A 18 -14.02 3.87 16.39
N ALA A 19 -13.85 4.27 15.14
CA ALA A 19 -12.56 4.22 14.50
C ALA A 19 -11.68 5.11 15.38
N ASP A 20 -11.07 4.49 16.38
CA ASP A 20 -10.04 5.11 17.18
C ASP A 20 -9.03 5.64 16.17
N ASP A 21 -8.71 6.93 16.30
CA ASP A 21 -7.76 7.73 15.54
C ASP A 21 -6.31 7.20 15.79
N ALA A 22 -6.14 5.90 15.66
CA ALA A 22 -4.95 5.11 15.84
C ALA A 22 -4.68 4.39 14.51
N LEU A 23 -4.67 5.14 13.40
CA LEU A 23 -3.69 4.85 12.36
C LEU A 23 -2.35 5.12 13.03
N SER A 24 -1.87 4.09 13.70
CA SER A 24 -0.64 4.11 14.47
C SER A 24 0.44 4.65 13.54
N SER A 25 1.26 5.57 14.03
CA SER A 25 2.43 6.03 13.28
C SER A 25 3.26 4.85 12.74
N THR A 26 3.18 3.68 13.40
CA THR A 26 3.69 2.39 12.93
C THR A 26 3.11 1.98 11.57
N ASP A 27 1.80 2.02 11.35
CA ASP A 27 1.19 1.59 10.08
C ASP A 27 1.62 2.50 8.91
N THR A 28 1.71 3.82 9.16
CA THR A 28 2.23 4.77 8.17
C THR A 28 3.73 4.56 7.90
N GLN A 29 4.50 4.24 8.94
CA GLN A 29 5.93 4.03 8.84
C GLN A 29 6.28 2.69 8.16
N ASP A 30 5.48 1.65 8.40
CA ASP A 30 5.56 0.37 7.72
C ASP A 30 5.18 0.51 6.25
N GLN A 31 4.14 1.28 5.93
CA GLN A 31 3.77 1.60 4.53
C GLN A 31 4.88 2.38 3.80
N GLN A 32 5.57 3.30 4.48
CA GLN A 32 6.73 3.99 3.91
C GLN A 32 7.93 3.05 3.70
N ASN A 33 8.15 2.12 4.63
CA ASN A 33 9.21 1.12 4.53
C ASN A 33 8.94 0.13 3.39
N ASP A 34 7.70 -0.32 3.24
CA ASP A 34 7.27 -1.22 2.17
C ASP A 34 7.39 -0.54 0.80
N GLN A 35 7.01 0.74 0.69
CA GLN A 35 7.18 1.51 -0.53
C GLN A 35 8.67 1.73 -0.87
N GLN A 36 9.51 2.06 0.12
CA GLN A 36 10.95 2.20 -0.08
C GLN A 36 11.59 0.86 -0.48
N THR A 37 11.21 -0.23 0.18
CA THR A 37 11.71 -1.57 -0.11
C THR A 37 11.30 -2.01 -1.52
N CYS A 38 10.04 -1.79 -1.91
CA CYS A 38 9.57 -2.03 -3.27
C CYS A 38 10.40 -1.25 -4.28
N TYR A 39 10.61 0.06 -4.05
CA TYR A 39 11.39 0.90 -4.96
C TYR A 39 12.81 0.37 -5.13
N GLN A 40 13.48 0.04 -4.02
CA GLN A 40 14.86 -0.46 -4.04
C GLN A 40 14.99 -1.80 -4.77
N GLN A 41 14.02 -2.71 -4.59
CA GLN A 41 14.01 -3.99 -5.32
C GLN A 41 13.81 -3.78 -6.82
N ARG A 42 12.83 -2.96 -7.19
CA ARG A 42 12.47 -2.72 -8.60
C ARG A 42 13.55 -1.97 -9.35
N ILE A 43 14.13 -0.94 -8.75
CA ILE A 43 15.18 -0.17 -9.39
C ILE A 43 16.44 -1.03 -9.59
N SER A 44 16.81 -1.85 -8.61
CA SER A 44 17.98 -2.75 -8.71
C SER A 44 17.81 -3.76 -9.86
N ASP A 45 16.66 -4.41 -9.95
CA ASP A 45 16.37 -5.37 -11.02
C ASP A 45 16.34 -4.70 -12.40
N CYS A 46 15.81 -3.48 -12.47
CA CYS A 46 15.71 -2.72 -13.71
C CYS A 46 17.10 -2.26 -14.19
N MET A 47 17.93 -1.73 -13.29
CA MET A 47 19.30 -1.30 -13.61
C MET A 47 20.17 -2.47 -14.06
N ASN A 48 20.04 -3.63 -13.43
CA ASN A 48 20.75 -4.84 -13.88
C ASN A 48 20.38 -5.21 -15.33
N LYS A 49 19.11 -5.05 -15.72
CA LYS A 49 18.65 -5.30 -17.09
C LYS A 49 19.14 -4.24 -18.08
N CYS A 50 19.17 -2.96 -17.69
CA CYS A 50 19.73 -1.90 -18.51
C CYS A 50 21.21 -2.14 -18.78
N ALA A 51 21.98 -2.45 -17.74
CA ALA A 51 23.42 -2.69 -17.83
C ALA A 51 23.77 -3.93 -18.67
N SER A 52 22.90 -4.93 -18.69
CA SER A 52 23.13 -6.17 -19.46
C SER A 52 22.61 -6.11 -20.91
N SER A 53 21.93 -5.03 -21.31
CA SER A 53 21.30 -4.91 -22.63
C SER A 53 21.96 -3.86 -23.55
N ASP A 54 23.14 -3.32 -23.21
CA ASP A 54 23.69 -2.10 -23.86
C ASP A 54 22.62 -0.98 -23.95
N ALA A 55 21.77 -0.88 -22.94
CA ALA A 55 20.64 0.03 -22.96
C ALA A 55 21.11 1.47 -22.76
N SER A 56 20.51 2.39 -23.51
CA SER A 56 20.81 3.83 -23.50
C SER A 56 20.52 4.47 -22.15
N ASP A 57 21.03 5.69 -21.90
CA ASP A 57 20.76 6.49 -20.68
C ASP A 57 19.25 6.66 -20.37
N ASP A 58 18.39 6.56 -21.40
CA ASP A 58 16.94 6.56 -21.25
C ASP A 58 16.41 5.37 -20.44
N CYS A 59 17.13 4.26 -20.42
CA CYS A 59 16.75 3.05 -19.69
C CYS A 59 16.74 3.32 -18.18
N GLU A 60 17.77 3.98 -17.65
CA GLU A 60 17.86 4.32 -16.23
C GLU A 60 16.74 5.27 -15.81
N SER A 61 16.47 6.29 -16.64
CA SER A 61 15.40 7.27 -16.39
C SER A 61 14.02 6.61 -16.38
N LEU A 62 13.74 5.71 -17.33
CA LEU A 62 12.50 4.95 -17.38
C LEU A 62 12.37 3.95 -16.22
N CYS A 63 13.49 3.38 -15.77
CA CYS A 63 13.53 2.52 -14.59
C CYS A 63 13.14 3.28 -13.33
N GLU A 64 13.64 4.51 -13.14
CA GLU A 64 13.28 5.35 -12.00
C GLU A 64 11.79 5.72 -12.02
N GLU A 65 11.28 6.19 -13.15
CA GLU A 65 9.88 6.60 -13.27
C GLU A 65 8.93 5.41 -13.04
N ASN A 66 9.18 4.27 -13.68
CA ASN A 66 8.34 3.09 -13.52
C ASN A 66 8.41 2.52 -12.11
N SER A 67 9.60 2.45 -11.49
CA SER A 67 9.74 1.92 -10.13
C SER A 67 9.02 2.79 -9.11
N ARG A 68 9.03 4.13 -9.28
CA ARG A 68 8.27 5.04 -8.43
C ARG A 68 6.76 4.86 -8.62
N ASN A 69 6.29 4.75 -9.86
CA ASN A 69 4.86 4.60 -10.14
C ASN A 69 4.34 3.24 -9.67
N GLU A 70 5.02 2.13 -9.98
CA GLU A 70 4.61 0.79 -9.59
C GLU A 70 4.54 0.64 -8.06
N CYS A 71 5.53 1.17 -7.34
CA CYS A 71 5.56 1.07 -5.88
C CYS A 71 4.67 2.08 -5.16
N LYS A 72 4.29 3.17 -5.83
CA LYS A 72 3.26 4.08 -5.35
C LYS A 72 1.87 3.44 -5.46
N ASP A 73 1.61 2.75 -6.57
CA ASP A 73 0.34 2.08 -6.83
C ASP A 73 0.18 0.77 -6.01
N ALA A 74 1.28 0.17 -5.57
CA ALA A 74 1.28 -1.00 -4.68
C ALA A 74 1.01 -0.66 -3.19
N GLY A 75 0.88 0.63 -2.84
CA GLY A 75 0.61 1.11 -1.49
C GLY A 75 -0.86 1.16 -1.10
N GLU A 76 -1.74 0.41 -1.80
CA GLU A 76 -3.15 0.20 -1.44
C GLU A 76 -3.36 -1.03 -0.54
#